data_AF-A0ABD0PA31-F1
#
_entry.id   AF-A0ABD0PA31-F1
#
_cell.length_a   1.000
_cell.length_b   1.000
_cell.length_c   1.000
_cell.angle_alpha   90.00
_cell.angle_beta   90.00
_cell.angle_gamma   90.00
#
_symmetry.space_group_name_H-M   'P 1'
#
loop_
_entity.id
_entity.type
_entity.pdbx_description
1 polymer ?
#
loop_
_entity_poly.entity_id
_entity_poly.type
_entity_poly.pdbx_seq_one_letter_code
_entity_poly.pdbx_strand_id
1 'polypeptide(L)'
;KTATNRAGTFVNPQRVKVLEWPSQSPHLNPIEYLWRELKPRNLNDLERTCKEEWDKILPKMCANLVASYMKSLTSVFANKGFATKY
;
A
#
# COMPACT_ATOMS: atom_id res chain seq x y z
N LYS A 1 -19.03 -14.75 -11.79
CA LYS A 1 -19.30 -13.73 -10.75
C LYS A 1 -18.61 -12.44 -11.19
N THR A 2 -19.41 -11.42 -11.45
CA THR A 2 -19.03 -10.14 -12.08
C THR A 2 -18.20 -9.30 -11.13
N ALA A 3 -16.93 -9.05 -11.47
CA ALA A 3 -16.12 -8.01 -10.86
C ALA A 3 -16.18 -6.75 -11.75
N THR A 4 -16.51 -5.64 -11.15
CA THR A 4 -16.90 -4.36 -11.75
C THR A 4 -15.76 -3.72 -12.55
N ASN A 5 -15.91 -3.66 -13.87
CA ASN A 5 -14.98 -3.01 -14.83
C ASN A 5 -15.06 -1.46 -14.83
N ARG A 6 -15.42 -0.84 -13.69
CA ARG A 6 -15.59 0.62 -13.63
C ARG A 6 -14.28 1.38 -13.48
N ALA A 7 -13.23 0.79 -12.89
CA ALA A 7 -11.95 1.48 -12.71
C ALA A 7 -11.03 1.43 -13.95
N GLY A 8 -11.20 0.42 -14.82
CA GLY A 8 -10.34 0.21 -15.99
C GLY A 8 -10.45 1.30 -17.07
N THR A 9 -11.53 2.09 -17.06
CA THR A 9 -11.80 3.14 -18.06
C THR A 9 -11.33 4.54 -17.62
N PHE A 10 -10.87 4.73 -16.37
CA PHE A 10 -10.46 6.06 -15.86
C PHE A 10 -8.94 6.27 -15.86
N VAL A 11 -8.16 5.20 -15.79
CA VAL A 11 -6.70 5.28 -15.84
C VAL A 11 -6.27 5.06 -17.29
N ASN A 12 -5.82 6.11 -17.98
CA ASN A 12 -5.21 5.93 -19.30
C ASN A 12 -3.84 5.23 -19.11
N PRO A 13 -3.69 3.96 -19.54
CA PRO A 13 -2.45 3.21 -19.34
C PRO A 13 -1.26 3.78 -20.11
N GLN A 14 -1.51 4.67 -21.08
CA GLN A 14 -0.45 5.35 -21.84
C GLN A 14 0.25 6.46 -21.05
N ARG A 15 -0.32 6.92 -19.91
CA ARG A 15 0.26 7.98 -19.08
C ARG A 15 0.65 7.53 -17.67
N VAL A 16 0.11 6.39 -17.20
CA VAL A 16 0.40 5.84 -15.87
C VAL A 16 0.73 4.36 -16.04
N LYS A 17 1.96 3.98 -15.70
CA LYS A 17 2.37 2.58 -15.66
C LYS A 17 1.78 1.92 -14.42
N VAL A 18 0.77 1.07 -14.62
CA VAL A 18 0.17 0.28 -13.55
C VAL A 18 1.13 -0.87 -13.20
N LEU A 19 1.39 -1.05 -11.90
CA LEU A 19 2.18 -2.16 -11.40
C LEU A 19 1.31 -3.43 -11.34
N GLU A 20 1.81 -4.56 -11.86
CA GLU A 20 1.13 -5.84 -11.70
C GLU A 20 1.10 -6.24 -10.22
N TRP A 21 -0.08 -6.58 -9.71
CA TRP A 21 -0.27 -6.88 -8.29
C TRP A 21 -0.89 -8.26 -8.09
N PRO A 22 -0.26 -9.14 -7.29
CA PRO A 22 -0.85 -10.43 -6.96
C PRO A 22 -2.05 -10.29 -6.02
N SER A 23 -3.10 -11.08 -6.27
CA SER A 23 -4.27 -11.13 -5.38
C SER A 23 -3.88 -11.61 -3.98
N GLN A 24 -4.55 -11.08 -2.94
CA GLN A 24 -4.36 -11.49 -1.54
C GLN A 24 -2.94 -11.24 -0.97
N SER A 25 -2.21 -10.27 -1.52
CA SER A 25 -0.89 -9.88 -0.99
C SER A 25 -0.88 -8.49 -0.33
N PRO A 26 -1.63 -8.27 0.77
CA PRO A 26 -1.60 -7.00 1.48
C PRO A 26 -0.22 -6.72 2.08
N HIS A 27 0.52 -7.76 2.49
CA HIS A 27 1.90 -7.65 3.01
C HIS A 27 2.90 -7.05 2.02
N LEU A 28 2.55 -7.00 0.73
CA LEU A 28 3.35 -6.32 -0.27
C LEU A 28 3.04 -4.82 -0.35
N ASN A 29 1.90 -4.36 0.15
CA ASN A 29 1.46 -2.98 -0.03
C ASN A 29 2.19 -2.03 0.95
N PRO A 30 3.05 -1.10 0.46
CA PRO A 30 3.87 -0.27 1.33
C PRO A 30 3.04 0.67 2.23
N ILE A 31 1.81 1.00 1.84
CA ILE A 31 0.93 1.90 2.61
C ILE A 31 0.28 1.22 3.83
N GLU A 32 0.28 -0.12 3.92
CA GLU A 32 -0.34 -0.83 5.05
C GLU A 32 0.28 -0.43 6.38
N TYR A 33 1.60 -0.21 6.39
CA TYR A 33 2.29 0.27 7.58
C TYR A 33 1.75 1.63 8.02
N LEU A 34 1.52 2.54 7.07
CA LEU A 34 1.01 3.87 7.35
C LEU A 34 -0.40 3.82 7.93
N TRP A 35 -1.27 2.95 7.40
CA TRP A 35 -2.62 2.77 7.94
C TRP A 35 -2.65 2.24 9.38
N ARG A 36 -1.62 1.50 9.81
CA ARG A 36 -1.52 1.05 11.21
C ARG A 36 -1.23 2.21 12.16
N GLU A 37 -0.49 3.21 11.71
CA GLU A 37 -0.18 4.43 12.47
C GLU A 37 -1.37 5.42 12.46
N LEU A 38 -2.11 5.48 11.35
CA LEU A 38 -3.28 6.36 11.16
C LEU A 38 -4.57 5.82 11.81
N LYS A 39 -4.53 5.43 13.09
CA LYS A 39 -5.73 4.97 13.81
C LYS A 39 -6.43 6.11 14.55
N PRO A 40 -7.57 6.61 14.04
CA PRO A 40 -8.37 7.63 14.72
C PRO A 40 -8.96 7.07 16.03
N ARG A 41 -8.96 7.88 17.09
CA ARG A 41 -9.57 7.51 18.37
C ARG A 41 -11.08 7.73 18.41
N ASN A 42 -11.59 8.66 17.60
CA ASN A 42 -13.01 8.95 17.46
C ASN A 42 -13.30 9.50 16.04
N LEU A 43 -14.57 9.46 15.62
CA LEU A 43 -14.99 9.91 14.29
C LEU A 43 -15.00 11.44 14.14
N ASN A 44 -15.24 12.18 15.21
CA ASN A 44 -15.35 13.64 15.18
C ASN A 44 -14.00 14.31 14.89
N ASP A 45 -12.90 13.69 15.32
CA ASP A 45 -11.54 14.18 15.14
C ASP A 45 -10.81 13.48 13.99
N LEU A 46 -11.46 12.54 13.30
CA LEU A 46 -10.86 11.71 12.26
C LEU A 46 -10.11 12.54 11.21
N GLU A 47 -10.78 13.54 10.65
CA GLU A 47 -10.20 14.36 9.59
C GLU A 47 -8.98 15.13 10.07
N ARG A 48 -9.07 15.72 11.28
CA ARG A 48 -7.97 16.48 11.89
C ARG A 48 -6.78 15.56 12.17
N THR A 49 -7.01 14.43 12.85
CA THR A 49 -5.96 13.47 13.18
C THR A 49 -5.31 12.89 11.92
N CYS A 50 -6.08 12.56 10.88
CA CYS A 50 -5.51 12.10 9.61
C CYS A 50 -4.57 13.15 8.99
N LYS A 51 -4.95 14.43 8.98
CA LYS A 51 -4.10 15.51 8.45
C LYS A 51 -2.83 15.70 9.28
N GLU A 52 -2.97 15.76 10.61
CA GLU A 52 -1.83 15.93 11.52
C GLU A 52 -0.83 14.78 11.44
N GLU A 53 -1.31 13.54 11.38
CA GLU A 53 -0.43 12.38 11.25
C GLU A 53 0.16 12.27 9.83
N TRP A 54 -0.58 12.69 8.81
CA TRP A 54 -0.06 12.77 7.44
C TRP A 54 1.14 13.72 7.33
N ASP A 55 1.07 14.88 7.98
CA ASP A 55 2.16 15.86 7.98
C ASP A 55 3.42 15.37 8.72
N LYS A 56 3.27 14.38 9.62
CA LYS A 56 4.41 13.76 10.33
C LYS A 56 5.14 12.72 9.49
N ILE A 57 4.58 12.31 8.34
CA ILE A 57 5.22 11.32 7.47
C ILE A 57 6.46 11.95 6.83
N LEU A 58 7.62 11.57 7.34
CA LEU A 58 8.88 12.03 6.77
C LEU A 58 9.16 11.31 5.44
N PRO A 59 9.81 11.98 4.46
CA PRO A 59 10.25 11.34 3.22
C PRO A 59 11.10 10.07 3.46
N LYS A 60 11.87 10.04 4.56
CA LYS A 60 12.64 8.86 4.99
C LYS A 60 11.76 7.66 5.31
N MET A 61 10.58 7.87 5.91
CA MET A 61 9.63 6.78 6.16
C MET A 61 9.14 6.20 4.84
N CYS A 62 8.75 7.05 3.87
CA CYS A 62 8.39 6.61 2.53
C CYS A 62 9.50 5.82 1.84
N ALA A 63 10.76 6.30 1.92
CA ALA A 63 11.90 5.58 1.37
C ALA A 63 12.11 4.20 2.00
N ASN A 64 11.95 4.10 3.33
CA ASN A 64 12.02 2.82 4.04
C ASN A 64 10.91 1.86 3.63
N LEU A 65 9.70 2.36 3.38
CA LEU A 65 8.56 1.55 2.90
C LEU A 65 8.83 0.97 1.51
N VAL A 66 9.36 1.78 0.59
CA VAL A 66 9.77 1.31 -0.75
C VAL A 66 10.89 0.28 -0.66
N ALA A 67 11.88 0.50 0.21
CA ALA A 67 12.96 -0.47 0.43
C ALA A 67 12.44 -1.78 1.03
N SER A 68 11.48 -1.71 1.96
CA SER A 68 10.85 -2.90 2.56
C SER A 68 10.08 -3.69 1.51
N TYR A 69 9.35 -3.02 0.62
CA TYR A 69 8.65 -3.66 -0.49
C TYR A 69 9.59 -4.49 -1.37
N MET A 70 10.74 -3.93 -1.75
CA MET A 70 11.75 -4.64 -2.55
C MET A 70 12.27 -5.90 -1.82
N LYS A 71 12.42 -5.83 -0.50
CA LYS A 71 12.79 -7.00 0.32
C LYS A 71 11.68 -8.05 0.33
N SER A 72 10.42 -7.64 0.50
CA SER A 72 9.28 -8.55 0.47
C SER A 72 9.16 -9.25 -0.88
N LEU A 73 9.32 -8.53 -2.00
CA LEU A 73 9.34 -9.12 -3.34
C LEU A 73 10.44 -10.17 -3.50
N THR A 74 11.65 -9.85 -3.06
CA THR A 74 12.78 -10.80 -3.09
C THR A 74 12.46 -12.05 -2.27
N SER A 75 11.82 -11.89 -1.10
CA SER A 75 11.41 -13.01 -0.25
C SER A 75 10.31 -13.86 -0.89
N VAL A 76 9.31 -13.24 -1.53
CA VAL A 76 8.25 -13.95 -2.25
C VAL A 76 8.83 -14.74 -3.41
N PHE A 77 9.75 -14.14 -4.15
CA PHE A 77 10.45 -14.81 -5.25
C PHE A 77 11.26 -16.02 -4.76
N ALA A 78 12.03 -15.86 -3.69
CA ALA A 78 12.77 -16.95 -3.07
C ALA A 78 11.86 -18.07 -2.55
N ASN A 79 10.70 -17.70 -1.99
CA ASN A 79 9.67 -18.62 -1.52
C ASN A 79 8.75 -19.13 -2.65
N LYS A 80 9.08 -18.93 -3.93
CA LYS A 80 8.28 -19.40 -5.07
C LYS A 80 6.79 -19.01 -5.01
N GLY A 81 6.50 -17.82 -4.49
CA GLY A 81 5.13 -17.31 -4.36
C GLY A 81 4.39 -17.76 -3.09
N PHE A 82 4.99 -18.60 -2.24
CA PHE A 82 4.41 -18.95 -0.94
C PHE A 82 4.53 -17.81 0.08
N ALA A 83 3.70 -17.88 1.12
CA ALA A 83 3.64 -16.86 2.17
C ALA A 83 5.03 -16.58 2.76
N THR A 84 5.28 -15.29 3.02
CA THR A 84 6.50 -14.83 3.69
C THR A 84 6.17 -14.42 5.12
N LYS A 85 7.19 -14.17 5.95
CA LYS A 85 7.02 -13.76 7.36
C LYS A 85 6.39 -12.35 7.51
N TYR A 86 6.34 -11.59 6.43
CA TYR A 86 5.87 -10.20 6.39
C TYR A 86 4.35 -10.12 6.28
#